data_AF-A0A359EDA2-F1
#
_entry.id   AF-A0A359EDA2-F1
#
_cell.length_a   1.000
_cell.length_b   1.000
_cell.length_c   1.000
_cell.angle_alpha   90.00
_cell.angle_beta   90.00
_cell.angle_gamma   90.00
#
_symmetry.space_group_name_H-M   'P 1'
#
loop_
_entity.id
_entity.type
_entity.pdbx_description
1 polymer ?
#
loop_
_entity_poly.entity_id
_entity_poly.type
_entity_poly.pdbx_seq_one_letter_code
_entity_poly.pdbx_strand_id
1 'polypeptide(L)' 'MKELTIPISDEAIRELKVGEPVALTGIMLTGRDAVHKWMIDT' A
#
# COMPACT_ATOMS: atom_id res chain seq x y z
N MET A 1 -0.63 16.58 -5.08
CA MET A 1 -0.90 15.39 -4.26
C MET A 1 -1.35 14.33 -5.25
N LYS A 2 -0.62 13.21 -5.34
CA LYS A 2 -0.93 12.14 -6.31
C LYS A 2 -2.04 11.25 -5.75
N GLU A 3 -3.08 10.98 -6.54
CA GLU A 3 -4.15 10.06 -6.14
C GLU A 3 -3.83 8.65 -6.63
N LEU A 4 -3.87 7.67 -5.73
CA LEU A 4 -3.64 6.26 -6.03
C LEU A 4 -4.88 5.46 -5.63
N THR A 5 -5.44 4.71 -6.58
CA THR A 5 -6.58 3.82 -6.33
C THR A 5 -6.10 2.38 -6.18
N ILE A 6 -6.53 1.71 -5.12
CA ILE A 6 -6.21 0.30 -4.85
C ILE A 6 -7.20 -0.58 -5.62
N PRO A 7 -6.75 -1.63 -6.35
CA PRO A 7 -5.37 -2.12 -6.47
C PRO A 7 -4.47 -1.21 -7.31
N ILE A 8 -3.28 -0.91 -6.78
CA ILE A 8 -2.33 0.04 -7.39
C ILE A 8 -1.45 -0.72 -8.39
N SER A 9 -1.21 -0.14 -9.57
CA SER A 9 -0.29 -0.74 -10.55
C SER A 9 1.17 -0.53 -10.16
N ASP A 10 2.03 -1.44 -10.60
CA ASP A 10 3.47 -1.33 -10.36
C ASP A 10 4.07 -0.06 -10.98
N GLU A 11 3.58 0.36 -12.15
CA GLU A 11 4.03 1.57 -12.85
C GLU A 11 3.75 2.81 -12.00
N ALA A 12 2.55 2.91 -11.44
CA ALA A 12 2.15 4.04 -10.61
C ALA A 12 2.99 4.14 -9.33
N ILE A 13 3.39 2.99 -8.75
CA ILE A 13 4.30 2.91 -7.60
C ILE A 13 5.72 3.33 -7.99
N ARG A 14 6.24 2.84 -9.11
CA ARG A 14 7.62 3.14 -9.57
C ARG A 14 7.84 4.61 -9.90
N GLU A 15 6.79 5.35 -10.20
CA GLU A 15 6.83 6.80 -10.44
C GLU A 15 6.94 7.66 -9.16
N LEU A 16 6.65 7.11 -7.98
CA LEU A 16 6.62 7.86 -6.72
C LEU A 16 8.02 8.33 -6.30
N LYS A 17 8.06 9.53 -5.72
CA LYS A 17 9.28 10.09 -5.13
C LYS A 17 9.15 10.24 -3.61
N VAL A 18 10.27 10.10 -2.91
CA VAL A 18 10.32 10.30 -1.45
C VAL A 18 9.90 11.72 -1.11
N GLY A 19 9.00 11.86 -0.12
CA GLY A 19 8.45 13.14 0.33
C GLY A 19 7.23 13.62 -0.45
N GLU A 20 6.78 12.86 -1.46
CA GLU A 20 5.58 13.21 -2.21
C GLU A 20 4.31 12.86 -1.42
N PRO A 21 3.39 13.83 -1.21
CA PRO A 21 2.12 13.55 -0.57
C PRO A 21 1.17 12.81 -1.54
N VAL A 22 0.59 11.71 -1.04
CA VAL A 22 -0.35 10.87 -1.77
C VAL A 22 -1.71 10.80 -1.07
N ALA A 23 -2.77 10.65 -1.86
CA ALA A 23 -4.10 10.30 -1.40
C ALA A 23 -4.42 8.87 -1.87
N LEU A 24 -4.83 8.00 -0.94
CA LEU A 24 -5.16 6.61 -1.22
C LEU A 24 -6.68 6.43 -1.25
N THR A 25 -7.19 5.82 -2.31
CA THR A 25 -8.62 5.52 -2.49
C THR A 25 -8.80 4.01 -2.69
N GLY A 26 -9.75 3.41 -1.97
CA GLY A 26 -10.09 1.99 -2.11
C GLY A 26 -10.13 1.24 -0.78
N ILE A 27 -9.99 -0.08 -0.85
CA ILE A 27 -10.05 -0.96 0.32
C ILE A 27 -8.63 -1.22 0.82
N MET A 28 -8.37 -0.92 2.10
CA MET A 28 -7.11 -1.19 2.77
C MET A 28 -7.31 -2.24 3.85
N LEU A 29 -6.43 -3.23 3.90
CA LEU A 29 -6.35 -4.19 5.00
C LEU A 29 -5.31 -3.70 5.99
N THR A 30 -5.64 -3.77 7.29
CA THR A 30 -4.70 -3.45 8.36
C THR A 30 -4.15 -4.74 8.96
N GLY A 31 -2.84 -4.74 9.22
CA GLY A 31 -2.14 -5.89 9.77
C GLY A 31 -0.82 -5.44 10.36
N ARG A 32 -0.45 -6.03 11.50
CA ARG A 32 0.82 -5.76 12.19
C ARG A 32 1.48 -7.10 12.52
N ASP A 33 2.26 -7.14 13.60
CA ASP A 33 3.17 -8.24 13.92
C ASP A 33 2.46 -9.61 14.02
N ALA A 34 1.30 -9.67 14.69
CA ALA A 34 0.54 -10.92 14.84
C ALA A 34 -0.03 -11.46 13.52
N VAL A 35 -0.54 -10.57 12.66
CA VAL A 35 -1.12 -10.95 11.35
C VAL A 35 -0.01 -11.41 10.41
N HIS A 36 1.12 -10.69 10.35
CA HIS A 36 2.27 -11.10 9.54
C HIS A 36 2.85 -12.44 9.99
N LYS A 37 2.98 -12.66 11.32
CA LYS A 37 3.44 -13.94 11.86
C LYS A 37 2.52 -15.08 11.45
N TRP A 38 1.21 -14.90 11.62
CA TRP A 38 0.23 -15.92 11.25
C TRP A 38 0.28 -16.29 9.75
N MET A 39 0.42 -15.30 8.85
CA MET A 39 0.49 -15.53 7.40
C MET A 39 1.74 -16.26 6.90
N ILE A 40 2.83 -16.24 7.69
CA ILE A 40 4.09 -16.92 7.33
C ILE A 40 4.19 -18.28 8.01
N ASP A 41 3.73 -18.39 9.25
CA ASP A 41 3.82 -19.62 10.05
C ASP A 41 2.75 -20.67 9.67
N THR A 42 1.67 -20.26 8.99
CA THR A 42 0.54 -21.13 8.57
C THR A 42 0.52 -21.29 7.06
#